data_AF-A0A7S4V9C3-F1
#
_entry.id   AF-A0A7S4V9C3-F1
#
_cell.length_a   1.000
_cell.length_b   1.000
_cell.length_c   1.000
_cell.angle_alpha   90.00
_cell.angle_beta   90.00
_cell.angle_gamma   90.00
#
_symmetry.space_group_name_H-M   'P 1'
#
loop_
_entity.id
_entity.type
_entity.pdbx_description
1 polymer ?
#
loop_
_entity_poly.entity_id
_entity_poly.type
_entity_poly.pdbx_seq_one_letter_code
_entity_poly.pdbx_strand_id
1 'polypeptide(L)'
;IQSTDEVWNLRGNVEAAIEKYFHEEYVDAGSWGRRIIGKRALREAILSEMRAFPDIRIHITDCVCRGNDNDGYKCAMPDILTGTNTGPSAYGPPTGKYARWTGLVQSLVKRNPKT
;
A
#
# COMPACT_ATOMS: atom_id res chain seq x y z
N ILE A 1 3.76 10.33 3.66
CA ILE A 1 2.48 10.09 4.38
C ILE A 1 2.75 8.98 5.38
N GLN A 2 2.48 9.19 6.67
CA GLN A 2 2.95 8.28 7.74
C GLN A 2 2.60 6.80 7.52
N SER A 3 1.38 6.50 7.06
CA SER A 3 0.99 5.11 6.75
C SER A 3 1.87 4.48 5.67
N THR A 4 2.09 5.20 4.56
CA THR A 4 3.01 4.77 3.49
C THR A 4 4.44 4.63 4.00
N ASP A 5 4.90 5.59 4.80
CA ASP A 5 6.28 5.62 5.27
C ASP A 5 6.58 4.49 6.24
N GLU A 6 5.73 4.25 7.24
CA GLU A 6 5.92 3.17 8.21
C GLU A 6 5.80 1.78 7.58
N VAL A 7 4.89 1.60 6.62
CA VAL A 7 4.68 0.31 5.94
C VAL A 7 5.77 0.04 4.90
N TRP A 8 6.03 0.98 3.98
CA TRP A 8 6.80 0.71 2.77
C TRP A 8 8.23 1.24 2.80
N ASN A 9 8.46 2.40 3.41
CA ASN A 9 9.74 3.10 3.31
C ASN A 9 10.67 2.81 4.50
N LEU A 10 10.18 2.95 5.72
CA LEU A 10 10.95 2.79 6.96
C LEU A 10 10.99 1.33 7.41
N ARG A 11 9.86 0.62 7.28
CA ARG A 11 9.70 -0.82 7.58
C ARG A 11 10.16 -1.24 8.98
N GLY A 12 10.12 -0.34 9.96
CA GLY A 12 10.59 -0.64 11.33
C GLY A 12 9.78 -1.75 12.01
N ASN A 13 8.44 -1.66 11.97
CA ASN A 13 7.54 -2.74 12.38
C ASN A 13 6.31 -2.73 11.46
N VAL A 14 6.42 -3.45 10.34
CA VAL A 14 5.38 -3.50 9.30
C VAL A 14 4.07 -4.07 9.85
N GLU A 15 4.14 -5.04 10.77
CA GLU A 15 2.95 -5.64 11.36
C GLU A 15 2.17 -4.64 12.20
N ALA A 16 2.85 -3.93 13.10
CA ALA A 16 2.22 -2.88 13.89
C ALA A 16 1.65 -1.76 13.01
N ALA A 17 2.33 -1.40 11.92
CA ALA A 17 1.84 -0.42 10.97
C ALA A 17 0.58 -0.90 10.23
N ILE A 18 0.52 -2.17 9.81
CA ILE A 18 -0.68 -2.77 9.21
C ILE A 18 -1.85 -2.71 10.20
N GLU A 19 -1.61 -3.09 11.47
CA GLU A 19 -2.64 -3.08 12.48
C GLU A 19 -3.18 -1.67 12.78
N LYS A 20 -2.28 -0.69 12.82
CA LYS A 20 -2.58 0.72 13.09
C LYS A 20 -3.36 1.42 11.98
N TYR A 21 -2.98 1.22 10.71
CA TYR A 21 -3.47 2.06 9.61
C TYR A 21 -4.58 1.43 8.77
N PHE A 22 -4.72 0.11 8.78
CA PHE A 22 -5.70 -0.58 7.93
C PHE A 22 -6.90 -1.07 8.75
N HIS A 23 -8.09 -0.92 8.18
CA HIS A 23 -9.32 -1.42 8.79
C HIS A 23 -9.32 -2.95 8.86
N GLU A 24 -10.00 -3.55 9.85
CA GLU A 24 -10.09 -5.02 9.97
C GLU A 24 -10.76 -5.65 8.73
N GLU A 25 -11.81 -4.99 8.21
CA GLU A 25 -12.52 -5.31 6.97
C GLU A 25 -11.89 -4.61 5.76
N TYR A 26 -10.57 -4.41 5.76
CA TYR A 26 -9.89 -3.78 4.62
C TYR A 26 -10.22 -4.52 3.31
N VAL A 27 -10.61 -3.76 2.30
CA VAL A 27 -10.82 -4.29 0.95
C VAL A 27 -10.02 -3.42 0.00
N ASP A 28 -9.21 -4.07 -0.83
CA ASP A 28 -8.51 -3.45 -1.93
C ASP A 28 -8.92 -4.08 -3.25
N ALA A 29 -9.36 -3.22 -4.16
CA ALA A 29 -9.64 -3.54 -5.55
C ALA A 29 -8.40 -3.17 -6.37
N GLY A 30 -7.42 -4.07 -6.33
CA GLY A 30 -6.16 -3.89 -7.02
C GLY A 30 -6.29 -3.97 -8.54
N SER A 31 -5.15 -3.76 -9.20
CA SER A 31 -5.06 -3.84 -10.67
C SER A 31 -5.52 -5.20 -11.21
N TRP A 32 -6.04 -5.21 -12.44
CA TRP A 32 -6.43 -6.43 -13.16
C TRP A 32 -7.51 -7.28 -12.45
N GLY A 33 -8.38 -6.64 -11.65
CA GLY A 33 -9.49 -7.32 -10.97
C GLY A 33 -9.06 -8.13 -9.74
N ARG A 34 -7.80 -8.02 -9.31
CA ARG A 34 -7.35 -8.65 -8.06
C ARG A 34 -8.06 -8.00 -6.87
N ARG A 35 -8.56 -8.83 -5.96
CA ARG A 35 -9.20 -8.36 -4.74
C ARG A 35 -8.46 -8.88 -3.52
N ILE A 36 -8.05 -7.98 -2.65
CA ILE A 36 -7.45 -8.29 -1.35
C ILE A 36 -8.51 -7.99 -0.29
N ILE A 37 -8.78 -8.98 0.55
CA ILE A 37 -9.82 -8.88 1.59
C ILE A 37 -9.19 -9.25 2.94
N GLY A 38 -9.28 -8.32 3.88
CA GLY A 38 -8.77 -8.43 5.25
C GLY A 38 -7.26 -8.24 5.37
N LYS A 39 -6.81 -8.02 6.61
CA LYS A 39 -5.40 -7.73 6.94
C LYS A 39 -4.44 -8.87 6.59
N ARG A 40 -4.88 -10.13 6.68
CA ARG A 40 -4.01 -11.29 6.35
C ARG A 40 -3.58 -11.27 4.87
N ALA A 41 -4.55 -11.09 3.96
CA ALA A 41 -4.25 -11.04 2.53
C ALA A 41 -3.42 -9.80 2.17
N LEU A 42 -3.69 -8.66 2.84
CA LEU A 42 -2.88 -7.45 2.70
C LEU A 42 -1.42 -7.68 3.12
N ARG A 43 -1.20 -8.32 4.27
CA ARG A 43 0.14 -8.66 4.77
C ARG A 43 0.90 -9.53 3.78
N GLU A 44 0.26 -10.58 3.27
CA GLU A 44 0.87 -11.46 2.26
C GLU A 44 1.25 -10.68 0.99
N ALA A 45 0.40 -9.75 0.54
CA ALA A 45 0.69 -8.90 -0.61
C ALA A 45 1.86 -7.94 -0.36
N ILE A 46 1.89 -7.26 0.79
CA ILE A 46 2.99 -6.35 1.18
C ILE A 46 4.32 -7.10 1.23
N LEU A 47 4.36 -8.26 1.91
CA LEU A 47 5.57 -9.07 2.03
C LEU A 47 5.99 -9.68 0.68
N SER A 48 5.04 -10.01 -0.19
CA SER A 48 5.36 -10.45 -1.55
C SER A 48 6.03 -9.34 -2.35
N GLU A 49 5.50 -8.13 -2.30
CA GLU A 49 6.04 -6.98 -3.02
C GLU A 49 7.42 -6.57 -2.49
N MET A 50 7.61 -6.56 -1.17
CA MET A 50 8.92 -6.30 -0.54
C MET A 50 9.96 -7.36 -0.90
N ARG A 51 9.56 -8.62 -1.11
CA ARG A 51 10.49 -9.66 -1.60
C ARG A 51 10.82 -9.46 -3.08
N ALA A 52 9.83 -9.06 -3.89
CA ALA A 52 10.03 -8.79 -5.31
C ALA A 52 10.94 -7.57 -5.53
N PHE A 53 10.79 -6.53 -4.71
CA PHE A 53 11.51 -5.26 -4.75
C PHE A 53 12.03 -4.88 -3.35
N PRO A 54 13.15 -5.45 -2.89
CA PRO A 54 13.67 -5.20 -1.55
C PRO A 54 13.99 -3.73 -1.25
N ASP A 55 14.35 -2.97 -2.28
CA ASP A 55 14.65 -1.54 -2.23
C ASP A 55 13.44 -0.65 -2.60
N ILE A 56 12.21 -1.20 -2.64
CA ILE A 56 11.03 -0.41 -3.04
C ILE A 56 10.85 0.83 -2.16
N ARG A 57 10.64 1.97 -2.84
CA ARG A 57 10.28 3.25 -2.25
C ARG A 57 9.00 3.75 -2.89
N ILE A 58 8.11 4.30 -2.06
CA ILE A 58 6.87 4.93 -2.51
C ILE A 58 6.91 6.39 -2.10
N HIS A 59 6.82 7.27 -3.09
CA HIS A 59 6.73 8.70 -2.88
C HIS A 59 5.33 9.17 -3.26
N ILE A 60 4.52 9.50 -2.27
CA ILE A 60 3.23 10.16 -2.49
C ILE A 60 3.50 11.60 -2.91
N THR A 61 3.06 11.96 -4.11
CA THR A 61 3.32 13.27 -4.72
C THR A 61 2.32 14.33 -4.29
N ASP A 62 1.09 13.93 -4.02
CA ASP A 62 0.03 14.80 -3.52
C ASP A 62 -1.00 13.98 -2.73
N CYS A 63 -1.82 14.64 -1.94
CA CYS A 63 -2.92 14.02 -1.21
C CYS A 63 -4.13 14.96 -1.20
N VAL A 64 -5.14 14.59 -1.97
CA VAL A 64 -6.40 15.34 -2.01
C VAL A 64 -7.47 14.50 -1.32
N CYS A 65 -8.04 15.03 -0.25
CA CYS A 65 -9.11 14.37 0.49
C CYS A 65 -10.39 15.20 0.45
N ARG A 66 -11.53 14.52 0.33
CA ARG A 66 -12.86 15.12 0.46
C ARG A 66 -13.72 14.26 1.38
N GLY A 67 -14.36 14.90 2.36
CA GLY A 67 -15.20 14.21 3.32
C GLY A 67 -15.31 14.98 4.62
N ASN A 68 -15.69 14.29 5.68
CA ASN A 68 -15.81 14.82 7.03
C ASN A 68 -15.59 13.70 8.06
N ASP A 69 -15.50 14.06 9.34
CA ASP A 69 -15.20 13.10 10.41
C ASP A 69 -16.31 12.08 10.69
N ASN A 70 -17.54 12.35 10.24
CA ASN A 70 -18.69 11.46 10.43
C ASN A 70 -18.76 10.39 9.33
N ASP A 71 -18.62 10.80 8.07
CA ASP A 71 -18.75 9.93 6.89
C ASP A 71 -17.42 9.30 6.45
N GLY A 72 -16.31 9.86 6.94
CA GLY A 72 -14.96 9.57 6.48
C GLY A 72 -14.53 10.42 5.29
N TYR A 73 -13.28 10.22 4.88
CA TYR A 73 -12.60 10.95 3.82
C TYR A 73 -12.30 10.03 2.65
N LYS A 74 -12.72 10.42 1.45
CA LYS A 74 -12.23 9.84 0.21
C LYS A 74 -10.96 10.57 -0.16
N CYS A 75 -9.84 9.86 -0.19
CA CYS A 75 -8.53 10.41 -0.49
C CYS A 75 -8.01 9.84 -1.82
N ALA A 76 -7.44 10.72 -2.62
CA ALA A 76 -6.70 10.40 -3.84
C ALA A 76 -5.23 10.77 -3.62
N MET A 77 -4.35 9.79 -3.77
CA MET A 77 -2.92 9.91 -3.51
C MET A 77 -2.14 9.43 -4.74
N PRO A 78 -1.83 10.32 -5.70
CA PRO A 78 -0.93 9.98 -6.79
C PRO A 78 0.48 9.71 -6.24
N ASP A 79 1.11 8.65 -6.73
CA ASP A 79 2.39 8.20 -6.23
C ASP A 79 3.37 7.83 -7.34
N ILE A 80 4.64 7.83 -6.96
CA ILE A 80 5.76 7.36 -7.75
C ILE A 80 6.43 6.27 -6.95
N LEU A 81 6.49 5.08 -7.53
CA LEU A 81 7.18 3.93 -6.98
C LEU A 81 8.49 3.71 -7.73
N THR A 82 9.50 3.30 -7.00
CA THR A 82 10.81 2.92 -7.56
C THR A 82 11.34 1.69 -6.86
N GLY A 83 12.00 0.80 -7.59
CA GLY A 83 12.69 -0.36 -7.00
C GLY A 83 13.37 -1.22 -8.06
N THR A 84 14.19 -2.15 -7.61
CA THR A 84 14.91 -3.13 -8.42
C THR A 84 14.27 -4.50 -8.22
N ASN A 85 13.84 -5.13 -9.32
CA ASN A 85 13.16 -6.42 -9.24
C ASN A 85 14.17 -7.57 -9.06
N THR A 86 14.54 -7.86 -7.81
CA THR A 86 15.50 -8.92 -7.47
C THR A 86 14.84 -10.21 -6.98
N GLY A 87 13.53 -10.18 -6.66
CA GLY A 87 12.75 -11.36 -6.30
C GLY A 87 11.64 -11.69 -7.31
N PRO A 88 11.03 -12.89 -7.22
CA PRO A 88 9.85 -13.21 -8.04
C PRO A 88 8.71 -12.25 -7.71
N SER A 89 8.02 -11.77 -8.75
CA SER A 89 6.87 -10.88 -8.64
C SER A 89 5.61 -11.56 -9.18
N ALA A 90 4.46 -10.88 -9.10
CA ALA A 90 3.23 -11.34 -9.75
C ALA A 90 3.37 -11.46 -11.28
N TYR A 91 4.42 -10.87 -11.87
CA TYR A 91 4.68 -10.85 -13.31
C TYR A 91 5.73 -11.86 -13.75
N GLY A 92 6.28 -12.66 -12.84
CA GLY A 92 7.23 -13.74 -13.17
C GLY A 92 8.54 -13.70 -12.37
N PRO A 93 9.60 -14.37 -12.87
CA PRO A 93 10.89 -14.47 -12.20
C PRO A 93 11.59 -13.10 -12.07
N PRO A 94 12.57 -12.97 -11.16
CA PRO A 94 13.32 -11.72 -10.98
C PRO A 94 14.04 -11.32 -12.28
N THR A 95 13.91 -10.05 -12.65
CA THR A 95 14.52 -9.51 -13.87
C THR A 95 15.87 -8.83 -13.63
N GLY A 96 16.17 -8.47 -12.38
CA GLY A 96 17.37 -7.70 -12.00
C GLY A 96 17.34 -6.24 -12.47
N LYS A 97 16.21 -5.76 -13.01
CA LYS A 97 16.10 -4.42 -13.58
C LYS A 97 15.52 -3.42 -12.59
N TYR A 98 15.99 -2.19 -12.68
CA TYR A 98 15.35 -1.04 -12.05
C TYR A 98 14.03 -0.72 -12.77
N ALA A 99 13.01 -0.43 -11.99
CA ALA A 99 11.73 0.05 -12.47
C ALA A 99 11.33 1.33 -11.71
N ARG A 100 10.70 2.24 -12.45
CA ARG A 100 10.00 3.41 -11.91
C ARG A 100 8.64 3.46 -12.57
N TRP A 101 7.59 3.55 -11.75
CA TRP A 101 6.22 3.59 -12.23
C TRP A 101 5.38 4.51 -11.38
N THR A 102 4.27 4.98 -11.96
CA THR A 102 3.31 5.85 -11.29
C THR A 102 2.07 5.05 -10.91
N GLY A 103 1.48 5.38 -9.77
CA GLY A 103 0.20 4.87 -9.34
C GLY A 103 -0.72 5.99 -8.87
N LEU A 104 -1.95 5.58 -8.57
CA LEU A 104 -2.95 6.41 -7.92
C LEU A 104 -3.70 5.55 -6.93
N VAL A 105 -3.52 5.82 -5.64
CA VAL A 105 -4.31 5.18 -4.61
C VAL A 105 -5.57 6.00 -4.38
N GLN A 106 -6.73 5.34 -4.49
CA GLN A 106 -8.00 5.89 -4.03
C GLN A 106 -8.45 5.10 -2.81
N SER A 107 -8.60 5.78 -1.68
CA SER A 107 -8.97 5.15 -0.42
C SER A 107 -10.15 5.86 0.24
N LEU A 108 -10.95 5.07 0.96
CA LEU A 108 -11.88 5.59 1.95
C LEU A 108 -11.24 5.43 3.32
N VAL A 109 -10.92 6.54 3.96
CA VAL A 109 -10.36 6.61 5.30
C VAL A 109 -11.48 7.00 6.26
N LYS A 110 -11.81 6.13 7.21
CA LYS A 110 -12.81 6.41 8.24
C LYS A 110 -12.30 5.95 9.60
N ARG A 111 -12.76 6.61 10.66
CA ARG A 111 -12.54 6.13 12.02
C ARG A 111 -13.20 4.76 12.15
N ASN A 112 -12.48 3.80 12.71
CA ASN A 112 -13.09 2.54 13.11
C ASN A 112 -13.87 2.78 14.42
N PRO A 113 -15.20 2.60 14.46
CA PRO A 113 -15.97 2.82 15.68
C PRO A 113 -15.62 1.84 16.81
N LYS A 114 -14.89 0.77 16.52
CA LYS A 114 -14.46 -0.23 17.51
C LYS A 114 -13.16 0.13 18.25
N THR A 115 -12.47 1.20 17.84
CA THR A 115 -11.16 1.64 18.39
C THR A 115 -11.11 3.14 18.60
#